data_AF-A0A1J3J0Y6-F1
#
_entry.id   AF-A0A1J3J0Y6-F1
#
_cell.length_a   1.000
_cell.length_b   1.000
_cell.length_c   1.000
_cell.angle_alpha   90.00
_cell.angle_beta   90.00
_cell.angle_gamma   90.00
#
_symmetry.space_group_name_H-M   'P 1'
#
loop_
_entity.id
_entity.type
_entity.pdbx_description
1 polymer ?
#
loop_
_entity_poly.entity_id
_entity_poly.type
_entity_poly.pdbx_seq_one_letter_code
_entity_poly.pdbx_strand_id
1 'polypeptide(L)'
;VNFVESQKPLLYGLMKLAGVVPYTVEIEPGTKMNFWIPKETLKKPKKSDKNSDVQPKKPTKPAILFIHGFGVEGIVTWQFQVGSLAKKYSVYIPDLLFFG
;
A
#
# COMPACT_ATOMS: atom_id res chain seq x y z
N VAL A 1 -23.29 5.24 12.60
CA VAL A 1 -22.66 4.48 11.50
C VAL A 1 -21.24 4.99 11.30
N ASN A 2 -20.24 4.12 11.13
CA ASN A 2 -18.87 4.56 10.86
C ASN A 2 -18.74 4.83 9.35
N PHE A 3 -18.89 6.09 8.95
CA PHE A 3 -18.84 6.49 7.54
C PHE A 3 -17.47 6.23 6.90
N VAL A 4 -16.38 6.33 7.67
CA VAL A 4 -15.02 6.06 7.19
C VAL A 4 -14.89 4.59 6.78
N GLU A 5 -15.32 3.67 7.65
CA GLU A 5 -15.30 2.23 7.35
C GLU A 5 -16.17 1.86 6.14
N SER A 6 -17.34 2.49 6.01
CA SER A 6 -18.26 2.18 4.92
C SER A 6 -17.69 2.48 3.53
N GLN A 7 -16.74 3.42 3.42
CA GLN A 7 -16.14 3.84 2.16
C GLN A 7 -14.84 3.09 1.82
N LYS A 8 -14.25 2.36 2.76
CA LYS A 8 -12.96 1.67 2.56
C LYS A 8 -12.94 0.71 1.37
N PRO A 9 -13.95 -0.15 1.11
CA PRO A 9 -13.90 -1.08 -0.01
C PRO A 9 -13.77 -0.36 -1.36
N LEU A 10 -14.49 0.75 -1.52
CA LEU A 10 -14.41 1.59 -2.72
C LEU A 10 -13.03 2.23 -2.84
N LEU A 11 -12.53 2.84 -1.76
CA LEU A 11 -11.20 3.43 -1.71
C LEU A 11 -10.12 2.41 -2.10
N TYR A 12 -10.17 1.20 -1.53
CA TYR A 12 -9.18 0.16 -1.80
C TYR A 12 -9.18 -0.26 -3.27
N GLY A 13 -10.37 -0.37 -3.87
CA GLY A 13 -10.53 -0.61 -5.30
C GLY A 13 -9.87 0.48 -6.14
N LEU A 14 -10.17 1.75 -5.84
CA LEU A 14 -9.60 2.91 -6.54
C LEU A 14 -8.08 2.97 -6.41
N MET A 15 -7.53 2.70 -5.23
CA MET A 15 -6.09 2.73 -4.99
C MET A 15 -5.35 1.60 -5.72
N LYS A 16 -5.97 0.42 -5.82
CA LYS A 16 -5.46 -0.70 -6.64
C LYS A 16 -5.44 -0.38 -8.14
N LEU A 17 -6.40 0.40 -8.63
CA LEU A 17 -6.41 0.93 -9.99
C LEU A 17 -5.36 2.04 -10.16
N ALA A 18 -5.14 2.87 -9.15
CA ALA A 18 -4.12 3.91 -9.12
C ALA A 18 -2.69 3.35 -9.09
N GLY A 19 -2.53 2.05 -8.79
CA GLY A 19 -1.25 1.35 -8.90
C GLY A 19 -0.56 1.09 -7.56
N VAL A 20 -1.27 1.20 -6.44
CA VAL A 20 -0.76 0.78 -5.12
C VAL A 20 -1.63 -0.32 -4.53
N VAL A 21 -1.05 -1.18 -3.70
CA VAL A 21 -1.75 -2.34 -3.11
C VAL A 21 -1.37 -2.51 -1.65
N PRO A 22 -2.28 -3.01 -0.79
CA PRO A 22 -1.96 -3.29 0.60
C PRO A 22 -0.95 -4.43 0.70
N TYR A 23 -0.02 -4.32 1.65
CA TYR A 23 1.05 -5.27 1.94
C TYR A 23 1.44 -5.14 3.41
N THR A 24 1.54 -6.27 4.12
CA THR A 24 1.91 -6.29 5.54
C THR A 24 3.32 -6.85 5.69
N VAL A 25 4.18 -6.13 6.39
CA VAL A 25 5.54 -6.54 6.73
C VAL A 25 5.61 -6.85 8.21
N GLU A 26 6.22 -7.97 8.58
CA GLU A 26 6.67 -8.21 9.96
C GLU A 26 8.07 -7.62 10.13
N ILE A 27 8.19 -6.58 10.96
CA ILE A 27 9.45 -5.86 11.19
C ILE A 27 10.29 -6.65 12.19
N GLU A 28 9.65 -7.10 13.25
CA GLU A 28 10.19 -7.93 14.32
C GLU A 28 9.12 -8.96 14.73
N PRO A 29 9.49 -10.08 15.37
CA PRO A 29 8.52 -11.07 15.83
C PRO A 29 7.39 -10.43 16.64
N GLY A 30 6.16 -10.50 16.12
CA GLY A 30 4.97 -9.92 16.76
C GLY A 30 4.69 -8.45 16.43
N THR A 31 5.57 -7.75 15.71
CA THR A 31 5.39 -6.37 15.27
C THR A 31 5.15 -6.32 13.77
N LYS A 32 3.89 -6.13 13.37
CA LYS A 32 3.47 -6.03 11.97
C LYS A 32 3.14 -4.59 11.62
N MET A 33 3.50 -4.18 10.41
CA MET A 33 3.20 -2.87 9.86
C MET A 33 2.52 -3.03 8.51
N ASN A 34 1.43 -2.29 8.33
CA ASN A 34 0.68 -2.24 7.08
C ASN A 34 1.27 -1.15 6.17
N PHE A 35 1.36 -1.47 4.89
CA PHE A 35 1.81 -0.56 3.84
C PHE A 35 0.87 -0.62 2.66
N TRP A 36 0.76 0.51 1.96
CA TRP A 36 0.45 0.49 0.53
C TRP A 36 1.76 0.58 -0.24
N ILE A 37 1.97 -0.38 -1.13
CA ILE A 37 3.19 -0.48 -1.94
C ILE A 37 2.85 -0.36 -3.43
N PRO A 38 3.80 0.09 -4.26
CA PRO A 38 3.65 0.11 -5.71
C PRO A 38 3.34 -1.29 -6.28
N LYS A 39 2.28 -1.42 -7.06
CA LYS A 39 1.86 -2.69 -7.65
C LYS A 39 2.92 -3.28 -8.58
N GLU A 40 3.75 -2.45 -9.21
CA GLU A 40 4.84 -2.91 -10.08
C GLU A 40 5.95 -3.66 -9.35
N THR A 41 6.07 -3.52 -8.02
CA THR A 41 7.08 -4.26 -7.25
C THR A 41 6.65 -5.69 -6.94
N LEU A 42 5.36 -6.02 -7.09
CA LEU A 42 4.88 -7.38 -6.90
C LEU A 42 5.03 -8.20 -8.18
N LYS A 43 5.70 -9.36 -8.09
CA LYS A 43 5.72 -10.32 -9.20
C LYS A 43 4.30 -10.85 -9.44
N LYS A 44 3.85 -10.92 -10.70
CA LYS A 44 2.71 -11.77 -11.05
C LYS A 44 3.13 -13.23 -10.85
N PRO A 45 2.34 -14.06 -10.14
CA PRO A 45 2.66 -15.48 -10.01
C PRO A 45 2.72 -16.11 -11.40
N LYS A 46 3.82 -16.81 -11.70
CA LYS A 46 3.86 -17.71 -12.86
C LYS A 46 2.90 -18.86 -12.56
N LYS A 47 2.13 -19.33 -13.55
CA LYS A 47 1.14 -20.42 -13.40
C LYS A 47 1.69 -21.71 -12.77
N SER A 48 3.02 -21.89 -12.74
CA SER A 48 3.72 -23.05 -12.17
C SER A 48 4.00 -22.99 -10.67
N ASP A 49 4.03 -21.82 -10.05
CA ASP A 49 4.50 -21.67 -8.67
C ASP A 49 3.41 -21.03 -7.79
N LYS A 50 2.53 -21.87 -7.22
CA LYS A 50 1.45 -21.43 -6.33
C LYS A 50 1.90 -21.11 -4.89
N ASN A 51 3.16 -21.41 -4.53
CA ASN A 51 3.69 -21.28 -3.16
C ASN A 51 4.90 -20.35 -3.02
N SER A 52 5.23 -19.53 -4.02
CA SER A 52 6.30 -18.54 -3.86
C SER A 52 5.81 -17.37 -2.99
N ASP A 53 6.45 -17.18 -1.84
CA ASP A 53 6.33 -15.96 -1.04
C ASP A 53 6.53 -14.73 -1.94
N VAL A 54 5.51 -13.85 -2.00
CA VAL A 54 5.49 -12.71 -2.92
C VAL A 54 6.30 -11.59 -2.29
N GLN A 55 7.62 -11.66 -2.46
CA GLN A 55 8.52 -10.61 -2.00
C GLN A 55 8.54 -9.44 -3.00
N PRO A 56 8.39 -8.19 -2.51
CA PRO A 56 8.52 -6.99 -3.33
C PRO A 56 9.92 -6.89 -3.96
N LYS A 57 9.98 -6.57 -5.25
CA LYS A 57 11.22 -6.23 -5.93
C LYS A 57 11.58 -4.77 -5.74
N LYS A 58 12.83 -4.43 -6.07
CA LYS A 58 13.29 -3.05 -6.21
C LYS A 58 12.38 -2.27 -7.18
N PRO A 59 11.95 -1.05 -6.84
CA PRO A 59 11.15 -0.21 -7.73
C PRO A 59 11.94 0.19 -8.98
N THR A 60 11.22 0.38 -10.09
CA THR A 60 11.79 0.86 -11.37
C THR A 60 11.72 2.38 -11.51
N LYS A 61 10.87 3.04 -10.73
CA LYS A 61 10.69 4.49 -10.67
C LYS A 61 11.35 5.05 -9.40
N PRO A 62 11.62 6.36 -9.33
CA PRO A 62 12.04 6.98 -8.08
C PRO A 62 10.98 6.74 -6.99
N ALA A 63 11.44 6.40 -5.79
CA ALA A 63 10.56 6.10 -4.67
C ALA A 63 10.11 7.39 -3.97
N ILE A 64 8.84 7.43 -3.56
CA ILE A 64 8.30 8.46 -2.66
C ILE A 64 7.62 7.75 -1.50
N LEU A 65 7.83 8.27 -0.30
CA LEU A 65 7.20 7.81 0.93
C LEU A 65 6.21 8.87 1.42
N PHE A 66 4.95 8.48 1.62
CA PHE A 66 3.95 9.34 2.25
C PHE A 66 3.73 8.92 3.70
N ILE A 67 4.01 9.84 4.62
CA ILE A 67 3.87 9.62 6.06
C ILE A 67 2.66 10.43 6.52
N HIS A 68 1.67 9.77 7.11
CA HIS A 68 0.48 10.45 7.62
C HIS A 68 0.72 11.03 9.03
N GLY A 69 -0.16 11.94 9.44
CA GLY A 69 -0.20 12.48 10.80
C GLY A 69 -1.05 11.62 11.75
N PHE A 70 -1.23 12.09 12.98
CA PHE A 70 -2.02 11.38 13.99
C PHE A 70 -3.52 11.33 13.62
N GLY A 71 -4.15 10.18 13.86
CA GLY A 71 -5.61 10.03 13.92
C GLY A 71 -6.31 9.44 12.68
N VAL A 72 -5.56 9.15 11.61
CA VAL A 72 -6.10 8.56 10.36
C VAL A 72 -5.10 7.61 9.72
N GLU A 73 -5.60 6.65 8.95
CA GLU A 73 -4.79 5.73 8.14
C GLU A 73 -4.06 6.46 7.01
N GLY A 74 -2.94 5.91 6.57
CA GLY A 74 -2.11 6.48 5.52
C GLY A 74 -2.87 6.67 4.22
N ILE A 75 -3.61 5.66 3.79
CA ILE A 75 -4.32 5.74 2.50
C ILE A 75 -5.47 6.73 2.52
N VAL A 76 -6.18 6.86 3.65
CA VAL A 76 -7.27 7.83 3.81
C VAL A 76 -6.72 9.26 3.71
N THR A 77 -5.53 9.48 4.28
CA THR A 77 -4.83 10.77 4.25
C THR A 77 -4.38 11.16 2.84
N TRP A 78 -3.83 10.21 2.08
CA TRP A 78 -3.08 10.49 0.85
C TRP A 78 -3.79 10.12 -0.45
N GLN A 79 -5.03 9.61 -0.39
CA GLN A 79 -5.78 9.09 -1.54
C GLN A 79 -5.79 10.00 -2.79
N PHE A 80 -5.85 11.33 -2.61
CA PHE A 80 -5.92 12.27 -3.72
C PHE A 80 -4.56 12.51 -4.40
N GLN A 81 -3.46 12.30 -3.69
CA GLN A 81 -2.09 12.43 -4.18
C GLN A 81 -1.61 11.15 -4.87
N VAL A 82 -2.11 9.98 -4.45
CA VAL A 82 -1.71 8.68 -5.03
C VAL A 82 -1.94 8.63 -6.54
N GLY A 83 -3.13 9.01 -7.01
CA GLY A 83 -3.51 8.88 -8.41
C GLY A 83 -2.63 9.69 -9.38
N SER A 84 -2.16 10.87 -8.95
CA SER A 84 -1.29 11.73 -9.77
C SER A 84 0.16 11.27 -9.73
N LEU A 85 0.63 10.77 -8.58
CA LEU A 85 2.05 10.48 -8.36
C LEU A 85 2.45 9.03 -8.69
N ALA A 86 1.57 8.05 -8.53
CA ALA A 86 1.87 6.64 -8.81
C ALA A 86 2.22 6.35 -10.29
N LYS A 87 1.84 7.24 -11.22
CA LYS A 87 2.28 7.15 -12.62
C LYS A 87 3.78 7.41 -12.78
N LYS A 88 4.33 8.36 -12.03
CA LYS A 88 5.72 8.86 -12.15
C LYS A 88 6.67 8.30 -11.10
N TYR A 89 6.13 7.91 -9.94
CA TYR A 89 6.87 7.46 -8.78
C TYR A 89 6.37 6.11 -8.29
N SER A 90 7.24 5.37 -7.62
CA SER A 90 6.86 4.20 -6.85
C SER A 90 6.46 4.67 -5.46
N VAL A 91 5.15 4.77 -5.22
CA VAL A 91 4.57 5.39 -4.02
C VAL A 91 4.38 4.36 -2.92
N TYR A 92 4.98 4.63 -1.76
CA TYR A 92 4.86 3.84 -0.53
C TYR A 92 4.10 4.64 0.53
N ILE A 93 3.15 4.00 1.20
CA ILE A 93 2.30 4.65 2.21
C ILE A 93 2.22 3.71 3.42
N PRO A 94 3.14 3.83 4.39
CA PRO A 94 3.02 3.14 5.67
C PRO A 94 1.80 3.63 6.44
N ASP A 95 1.14 2.71 7.12
CA ASP A 95 0.33 3.02 8.29
C ASP A 95 1.28 2.95 9.50
N LEU A 96 1.49 4.08 10.17
CA LEU A 96 2.34 4.16 11.37
C LEU A 96 1.86 3.13 12.40
N LEU A 97 2.77 2.62 13.25
CA LEU A 97 2.40 1.63 14.27
C LEU A 97 1.23 2.15 15.12
N PHE A 98 0.31 1.23 15.44
CA PHE A 98 -0.96 1.50 16.13
C PHE A 98 -2.03 2.22 15.28
N PHE A 99 -1.78 2.45 13.99
CA PHE A 99 -2.77 2.85 12.99
C PHE A 99 -2.94 1.74 11.95
N GLY A 100 -4.07 1.75 11.22
CA GLY A 100 -4.34 0.80 10.13
C GLY A 100 -4.74 -0.59 10.59
#